data_AF-A0A521CXZ0-F1
#
_entry.id   AF-A0A521CXZ0-F1
#
_cell.length_a   1.000
_cell.length_b   1.000
_cell.length_c   1.000
_cell.angle_alpha   90.00
_cell.angle_beta   90.00
_cell.angle_gamma   90.00
#
_symmetry.space_group_name_H-M   'P 1'
#
loop_
_entity.id
_entity.type
_entity.pdbx_description
1 polymer ?
#
loop_
_entity_poly.entity_id
_entity_poly.type
_entity_poly.pdbx_seq_one_letter_code
_entity_poly.pdbx_strand_id
1 'polypeptide(L)'
;MAIIRKNPLFEIYFEEGHLVLNNTNYKKDNRVIDIENIQSLELIRNLSFLNKIIEMTFGLNFPAKSYELRINMENGFKDIILTDCDINKVETLIYEINQIINKI
;
A
#
# COMPACT_ATOMS: atom_id res chain seq x y z
N MET A 1 11.54 -3.35 13.20
CA MET A 1 10.69 -3.03 12.04
C MET A 1 9.27 -2.80 12.49
N ALA A 2 8.60 -1.80 11.95
CA ALA A 2 7.15 -1.65 12.10
C ALA A 2 6.43 -2.69 11.23
N ILE A 3 5.53 -3.46 11.83
CA ILE A 3 4.61 -4.35 11.12
C ILE A 3 3.22 -3.72 11.23
N ILE A 4 2.59 -3.43 10.10
CA ILE A 4 1.21 -2.92 10.08
C ILE A 4 0.32 -4.12 9.78
N ARG A 5 -0.50 -4.51 10.75
CA ARG A 5 -1.48 -5.60 10.63
C ARG A 5 -2.88 -5.10 10.97
N LYS A 6 -3.89 -5.50 10.19
CA LYS A 6 -5.31 -5.29 10.50
C LYS A 6 -6.18 -6.45 10.06
N ASN A 7 -7.44 -6.47 10.52
CA ASN A 7 -8.43 -7.51 10.26
C ASN A 7 -9.67 -6.91 9.54
N PRO A 8 -10.12 -7.42 8.37
CA PRO A 8 -9.58 -8.56 7.62
C PRO A 8 -8.12 -8.35 7.17
N LEU A 9 -7.33 -9.43 7.22
CA LEU A 9 -5.85 -9.50 7.09
C LEU A 9 -5.28 -8.61 5.97
N PHE A 10 -4.99 -7.36 6.32
CA PHE A 10 -4.03 -6.52 5.59
C PHE A 10 -2.74 -6.47 6.41
N GLU A 11 -1.64 -6.89 5.81
CA GLU A 11 -0.31 -6.82 6.39
C GLU A 11 0.64 -6.14 5.41
N ILE A 12 1.36 -5.15 5.91
CA ILE A 12 2.52 -4.59 5.23
C ILE A 12 3.65 -4.48 6.25
N TYR A 13 4.77 -5.08 5.90
CA TYR A 13 5.95 -5.07 6.75
C TYR A 13 7.21 -5.33 5.93
N PHE A 14 8.34 -4.92 6.51
CA PHE A 14 9.66 -5.22 5.99
C PHE A 14 10.26 -6.35 6.84
N GLU A 15 10.81 -7.37 6.20
CA GLU A 15 11.47 -8.51 6.85
C GLU A 15 12.61 -9.01 5.96
N GLU A 16 13.82 -9.13 6.55
CA GLU A 16 14.99 -9.73 5.89
C GLU A 16 15.31 -9.20 4.47
N GLY A 17 15.16 -7.89 4.23
CA GLY A 17 15.42 -7.32 2.89
C GLY A 17 14.23 -7.39 1.94
N HIS A 18 13.07 -7.86 2.39
CA HIS A 18 11.88 -8.01 1.59
C HIS A 18 10.74 -7.13 2.12
N LEU A 19 10.02 -6.49 1.20
CA LEU A 19 8.72 -5.90 1.45
C LEU A 19 7.65 -6.97 1.28
N VAL A 20 6.96 -7.32 2.37
CA VAL A 20 5.86 -8.28 2.35
C VAL A 20 4.54 -7.54 2.41
N LEU A 21 3.64 -7.93 1.49
CA LEU A 21 2.29 -7.39 1.36
C LEU A 21 1.30 -8.54 1.35
N ASN A 22 0.35 -8.49 2.27
CA ASN A 22 -0.76 -9.42 2.36
C ASN A 22 -2.04 -8.60 2.42
N ASN A 23 -3.00 -8.86 1.54
CA ASN A 23 -4.30 -8.20 1.50
C ASN A 23 -5.37 -9.23 1.20
N THR A 24 -6.06 -9.70 2.24
CA THR A 24 -7.13 -10.71 2.08
C THR A 24 -8.29 -10.24 1.22
N ASN A 25 -8.55 -8.94 1.14
CA ASN A 25 -9.62 -8.39 0.31
C ASN A 25 -9.26 -8.40 -1.18
N TYR A 26 -7.96 -8.31 -1.50
CA TYR A 26 -7.44 -8.27 -2.86
C TYR A 26 -6.24 -9.21 -3.01
N LYS A 27 -6.48 -10.52 -3.09
CA LYS A 27 -5.42 -11.55 -3.20
C LYS A 27 -4.41 -11.30 -4.33
N LYS A 28 -4.82 -10.65 -5.42
CA LYS A 28 -3.94 -10.25 -6.53
C LYS A 28 -2.82 -9.28 -6.11
N ASP A 29 -3.00 -8.62 -4.98
CA ASP A 29 -2.07 -7.64 -4.45
C ASP A 29 -1.04 -8.26 -3.50
N ASN A 30 -1.26 -9.49 -3.05
CA ASN A 30 -0.33 -10.24 -2.20
C ASN A 30 0.97 -10.50 -2.94
N ARG A 31 2.09 -10.14 -2.31
CA ARG A 31 3.42 -10.31 -2.90
C ARG A 31 4.52 -10.14 -1.86
N VAL A 32 5.67 -10.68 -2.21
CA VAL A 32 6.95 -10.41 -1.57
C VAL A 32 7.82 -9.76 -2.64
N ILE A 33 8.46 -8.63 -2.33
CA ILE A 33 9.33 -7.90 -3.26
C ILE A 33 10.67 -7.64 -2.57
N ASP A 34 11.77 -8.01 -3.22
CA ASP A 34 13.11 -7.70 -2.73
C ASP A 34 13.34 -6.18 -2.77
N ILE A 35 13.94 -5.65 -1.70
CA ILE A 35 14.16 -4.21 -1.57
C ILE A 35 15.06 -3.65 -2.68
N GLU A 36 15.99 -4.46 -3.19
CA GLU A 36 16.89 -4.11 -4.29
C GLU A 36 16.13 -3.81 -5.60
N ASN A 37 14.93 -4.37 -5.75
CA ASN A 37 14.06 -4.12 -6.91
C ASN A 37 13.16 -2.88 -6.73
N ILE A 38 13.19 -2.24 -5.56
CA ILE A 38 12.34 -1.09 -5.22
C ILE A 38 13.17 0.19 -5.27
N GLN A 39 12.78 1.12 -6.13
CA GLN A 39 13.40 2.44 -6.21
C GLN A 39 12.85 3.40 -5.16
N SER A 40 11.53 3.36 -4.93
CA SER A 40 10.88 4.15 -3.88
C SER A 40 9.47 3.65 -3.59
N LEU A 41 8.98 4.02 -2.41
CA LEU A 41 7.59 3.85 -2.00
C LEU A 41 6.90 5.21 -1.84
N GLU A 42 5.66 5.30 -2.29
CA GLU A 42 4.85 6.51 -2.21
C GLU A 42 3.44 6.22 -1.71
N LEU A 43 2.90 7.13 -0.89
CA LEU A 43 1.49 7.10 -0.51
C LEU A 43 0.70 8.05 -1.42
N ILE A 44 -0.14 7.48 -2.27
CA ILE A 44 -1.04 8.22 -3.14
C ILE A 44 -2.38 8.40 -2.44
N ARG A 45 -2.81 9.66 -2.35
CA ARG A 45 -4.11 10.04 -1.78
C ARG A 45 -5.07 10.37 -2.93
N ASN A 46 -5.90 9.41 -3.33
CA ASN A 46 -6.88 9.64 -4.38
C ASN A 46 -8.16 10.27 -3.78
N LEU A 47 -8.38 11.55 -4.06
CA LEU A 47 -9.67 12.22 -3.86
C LEU A 47 -10.60 11.76 -4.98
N SER A 48 -11.43 10.78 -4.69
CA SER A 48 -12.06 10.01 -5.75
C SER A 48 -13.25 10.75 -6.41
N PHE A 49 -13.09 11.11 -7.68
CA PHE A 49 -14.25 11.28 -8.57
C PHE A 49 -14.84 9.93 -8.99
N LEU A 50 -14.00 8.89 -9.12
CA LEU A 50 -14.41 7.55 -9.55
C LEU A 50 -15.10 6.73 -8.44
N ASN A 51 -14.65 6.78 -7.17
CA ASN A 51 -15.37 6.07 -6.10
C ASN A 51 -16.74 6.70 -5.83
N LYS A 52 -16.92 8.00 -6.13
CA LYS A 52 -18.23 8.68 -6.14
C LYS A 52 -19.19 8.12 -7.20
N ILE A 53 -18.67 7.69 -8.35
CA ILE A 53 -19.46 7.06 -9.43
C ILE A 53 -19.86 5.63 -9.02
N ILE A 54 -18.96 4.88 -8.36
CA ILE A 54 -19.24 3.52 -7.87
C ILE A 54 -20.27 3.55 -6.72
N GLU A 55 -20.16 4.50 -5.79
CA GLU A 55 -21.16 4.76 -4.74
C GLU A 55 -22.55 5.01 -5.33
N MET A 56 -22.61 5.86 -6.37
CA MET A 56 -23.87 6.24 -7.02
C MET A 56 -24.49 5.11 -7.85
N THR A 57 -23.69 4.21 -8.43
CA THR A 57 -24.17 3.12 -9.29
C THR A 57 -24.49 1.83 -8.54
N PHE A 58 -23.80 1.52 -7.44
CA PHE A 58 -23.98 0.26 -6.71
C PHE A 58 -24.55 0.41 -5.29
N GLY A 59 -24.81 1.63 -4.81
CA GLY A 59 -25.43 1.86 -3.50
C GLY A 59 -24.59 1.37 -2.31
N LEU A 60 -23.29 1.19 -2.53
CA LEU A 60 -22.35 0.68 -1.53
C LEU A 60 -21.69 1.87 -0.81
N ASN A 61 -21.88 1.96 0.51
CA ASN A 61 -21.19 2.92 1.39
C ASN A 61 -19.70 2.57 1.50
N PHE A 62 -18.92 2.80 0.45
CA PHE A 62 -17.46 2.73 0.53
C PHE A 62 -16.91 4.11 0.94
N PRO A 63 -15.90 4.16 1.82
CA PRO A 63 -15.30 5.42 2.23
C PRO A 63 -14.72 6.17 1.02
N ALA A 64 -15.17 7.41 0.81
CA ALA A 64 -14.87 8.27 -0.35
C ALA A 64 -13.38 8.68 -0.50
N LYS A 65 -12.49 8.21 0.39
CA LYS A 65 -11.04 8.38 0.34
C LYS A 65 -10.39 7.02 0.23
N SER A 66 -9.81 6.71 -0.93
CA SER A 66 -8.91 5.57 -1.08
C SER A 66 -7.47 6.05 -0.97
N TYR A 67 -6.69 5.31 -0.17
CA TYR A 67 -5.24 5.46 -0.12
C TYR A 67 -4.64 4.32 -0.92
N GLU A 68 -3.62 4.62 -1.71
CA GLU A 68 -2.89 3.64 -2.50
C GLU A 68 -1.41 3.71 -2.14
N LEU A 69 -0.79 2.56 -1.94
CA LEU A 69 0.66 2.44 -1.89
C LEU A 69 1.16 2.21 -3.30
N ARG A 70 1.98 3.14 -3.81
CA ARG A 70 2.73 2.95 -5.04
C ARG A 70 4.12 2.44 -4.73
N ILE A 71 4.49 1.36 -5.41
CA ILE A 71 5.82 0.77 -5.37
C ILE A 71 6.47 1.07 -6.72
N ASN A 72 7.46 1.96 -6.73
CA ASN A 72 8.23 2.26 -7.93
C ASN A 72 9.38 1.26 -8.06
N MET A 73 9.49 0.66 -9.24
CA MET A 73 10.51 -0.33 -9.62
C MET A 73 11.17 0.15 -10.92
N GLU A 74 12.29 -0.46 -11.30
CA GLU A 74 13.04 -0.04 -12.51
C GLU A 74 12.18 -0.04 -13.79
N ASN A 75 11.30 -1.04 -13.94
CA ASN A 75 10.49 -1.23 -15.15
C ASN A 75 9.05 -0.69 -15.03
N GLY A 76 8.77 0.17 -14.04
CA GLY A 76 7.46 0.80 -13.86
C GLY A 76 7.01 0.87 -12.41
N PHE A 77 5.71 0.97 -12.19
CA PHE A 77 5.15 1.07 -10.84
C PHE A 77 4.01 0.10 -10.64
N LYS A 78 3.72 -0.20 -9.38
CA LYS A 78 2.54 -0.97 -9.02
C LYS A 78 1.81 -0.34 -7.86
N ASP A 79 0.51 -0.09 -8.06
CA ASP A 79 -0.36 0.50 -7.06
C ASP A 79 -1.12 -0.59 -6.29
N ILE A 80 -1.24 -0.39 -4.99
CA ILE A 80 -1.93 -1.29 -4.06
C ILE A 80 -2.93 -0.48 -3.27
N ILE A 81 -4.20 -0.88 -3.33
CA ILE A 81 -5.24 -0.23 -2.54
C ILE A 81 -5.05 -0.60 -1.08
N LEU A 82 -4.91 0.43 -0.24
CA LEU A 82 -4.85 0.32 1.21
C LEU A 82 -6.26 0.37 1.76
N THR A 83 -6.83 -0.78 2.10
CA THR A 83 -8.15 -0.86 2.72
C THR A 83 -8.04 -0.86 4.23
N ASP A 84 -8.83 0.03 4.86
CA ASP A 84 -8.97 0.11 6.32
C ASP A 84 -7.63 0.24 7.07
N CYS A 85 -6.60 0.89 6.53
CA CYS A 85 -5.27 1.02 7.17
C CYS A 85 -5.16 2.24 8.10
N ASP A 86 -4.30 2.18 9.12
CA ASP A 86 -3.89 3.37 9.87
C ASP A 86 -2.86 4.13 9.04
N ILE A 87 -3.29 5.18 8.37
CA ILE A 87 -2.49 5.88 7.38
C ILE A 87 -1.23 6.51 7.99
N ASN A 88 -1.27 6.99 9.23
CA ASN A 88 -0.09 7.57 9.88
C ASN A 88 1.00 6.51 10.08
N LYS A 89 0.61 5.28 10.42
CA LYS A 89 1.55 4.16 10.50
C LYS A 89 2.10 3.79 9.14
N VAL A 90 1.26 3.80 8.10
CA VAL A 90 1.69 3.52 6.72
C VAL A 90 2.71 4.57 6.25
N GLU A 91 2.48 5.86 6.51
CA GLU A 91 3.42 6.93 6.16
C GLU A 91 4.76 6.76 6.88
N THR A 92 4.72 6.39 8.16
CA THR A 92 5.93 6.12 8.95
C THR A 92 6.71 4.95 8.35
N LEU A 93 6.03 3.86 8.00
CA LEU A 93 6.65 2.69 7.38
C LEU A 93 7.26 3.02 6.01
N ILE A 94 6.54 3.76 5.16
CA ILE A 94 7.04 4.21 3.85
C ILE A 94 8.31 5.04 4.03
N TYR A 95 8.31 5.96 4.99
CA TYR A 95 9.48 6.77 5.31
C TYR A 95 10.67 5.90 5.74
N GLU A 96 10.46 4.96 6.67
CA GLU A 96 11.51 4.03 7.13
C GLU A 96 12.10 3.21 5.97
N ILE A 97 11.25 2.65 5.11
CA ILE A 97 11.70 1.83 3.98
C ILE A 97 12.46 2.67 2.96
N ASN A 98 11.99 3.87 2.63
CA ASN A 98 12.72 4.77 1.72
C ASN A 98 14.09 5.19 2.30
N GLN A 99 14.22 5.32 3.62
CA GLN A 99 15.52 5.54 4.26
C GLN A 99 16.45 4.32 4.14
N ILE A 100 15.90 3.11 4.13
CA ILE A 100 16.68 1.88 3.89
C ILE A 100 17.14 1.83 2.43
N ILE A 101 16.24 2.06 1.47
CA ILE A 101 16.55 2.08 0.04
C ILE A 101 17.67 3.08 -0.26
N ASN A 102 17.59 4.31 0.26
CA ASN A 102 18.60 5.36 0.01
C ASN A 102 19.98 5.10 0.66
N LYS A 103 20.09 4.11 1.54
CA LYS A 103 21.36 3.73 2.18
C LYS A 103 22.05 2.56 1.48
N ILE A 104 21.36 1.91 0.55
CA ILE A 104 21.90 0.86 -0.34
C ILE A 104 22.61 1.57 -1.50
#